data_AF-A0A974PJ94-F1
#
_entry.id   AF-A0A974PJ94-F1
#
_cell.length_a   1.000
_cell.length_b   1.000
_cell.length_c   1.000
_cell.angle_alpha   90.00
_cell.angle_beta   90.00
_cell.angle_gamma   90.00
#
_symmetry.space_group_name_H-M   'P 1'
#
loop_
_entity.id
_entity.type
_entity.pdbx_description
1 polymer ?
#
loop_
_entity_poly.entity_id
_entity_poly.type
_entity_poly.pdbx_seq_one_letter_code
_entity_poly.pdbx_strand_id
1 'polypeptide(L)'
;MKLIKVDIQGFKLYKESQSFSFGMANHIIGGHGEGKTTLGEAIIWCLKGCDTKGSVKGVKKRLMNPACKEMKVGCEFEICSATGEMETRYLFRVSTARSSSCILDGTKVS
;
A
#
# COMPACT_ATOMS: atom_id res chain seq x y z
N MET A 1 3.21 -16.20 1.71
CA MET A 1 3.49 -14.75 1.65
C MET A 1 3.12 -14.14 2.99
N LYS A 2 4.02 -13.33 3.56
CA LYS A 2 3.82 -12.62 4.83
C LYS A 2 4.17 -11.15 4.60
N LEU A 3 3.26 -10.24 4.96
CA LEU A 3 3.54 -8.80 4.94
C LEU A 3 4.39 -8.45 6.17
N ILE A 4 5.48 -7.73 5.96
CA ILE A 4 6.46 -7.38 7.00
C ILE A 4 6.38 -5.89 7.33
N LYS A 5 6.24 -5.06 6.29
CA LYS A 5 6.26 -3.60 6.44
C LYS A 5 5.34 -2.94 5.42
N VAL A 6 4.73 -1.83 5.83
CA VAL A 6 4.01 -0.92 4.94
C VAL A 6 4.46 0.50 5.19
N ASP A 7 4.81 1.21 4.13
CA ASP A 7 5.10 2.65 4.14
C ASP A 7 3.98 3.38 3.38
N ILE A 8 3.36 4.39 3.99
CA ILE A 8 2.18 5.11 3.44
C ILE A 8 2.42 6.61 3.48
N GLN A 9 2.13 7.30 2.39
CA GLN A 9 2.12 8.77 2.33
C GLN A 9 1.05 9.26 1.33
N GLY A 10 0.38 10.36 1.67
CA GLY A 10 -0.61 11.02 0.81
C GLY A 10 -1.86 10.18 0.53
N PHE A 11 -2.17 9.21 1.39
CA PHE A 11 -3.28 8.25 1.21
C PHE A 11 -4.38 8.50 2.25
N LYS A 12 -5.55 8.99 1.82
CA LYS A 12 -6.70 9.37 2.67
C LYS A 12 -6.27 10.10 3.94
N LEU A 13 -6.32 9.45 5.11
CA LEU A 13 -6.00 10.04 6.41
C LEU A 13 -4.49 10.15 6.67
N TYR A 14 -3.67 9.40 5.94
CA TYR A 14 -2.20 9.41 6.02
C TYR A 14 -1.62 10.51 5.12
N LYS A 15 -1.76 11.77 5.54
CA LYS A 15 -1.17 12.91 4.82
C LYS A 15 0.36 12.83 4.81
N GLU A 16 0.94 12.67 6.00
CA GLU A 16 2.38 12.54 6.20
C GLU A 16 2.84 11.08 6.08
N SER A 17 4.14 10.89 5.90
CA SER A 17 4.72 9.54 5.81
C SER A 17 4.57 8.80 7.14
N GLN A 18 4.06 7.58 7.08
CA GLN A 18 3.98 6.66 8.23
C GLN A 18 4.40 5.26 7.81
N SER A 19 5.03 4.54 8.74
CA SER A 19 5.53 3.18 8.54
C SER A 19 4.95 2.25 9.59
N PHE A 20 4.49 1.08 9.15
CA PHE A 20 3.93 0.03 10.02
C PHE A 20 4.73 -1.25 9.82
N SER A 21 5.11 -1.90 10.91
CA SER A 21 5.75 -3.21 10.90
C SER A 21 4.75 -4.27 11.37
N PHE A 22 4.83 -5.47 10.79
CA PHE A 22 3.87 -6.53 10.98
C PHE A 22 4.57 -7.80 11.49
N GLY A 23 3.95 -8.42 12.50
CA GLY A 23 4.33 -9.74 13.01
C GLY A 23 3.52 -10.86 12.37
N MET A 24 3.57 -12.06 12.97
CA MET A 24 2.80 -13.23 12.52
C MET A 24 1.28 -13.02 12.64
N ALA A 25 0.83 -12.37 13.72
CA ALA A 25 -0.53 -11.93 13.92
C ALA A 25 -0.52 -10.46 14.35
N ASN A 26 -1.45 -9.67 13.79
CA ASN A 26 -1.47 -8.22 14.01
C ASN A 26 -2.88 -7.82 14.45
N HIS A 27 -2.97 -7.12 15.58
CA HIS A 27 -4.22 -6.55 16.06
C HIS A 27 -4.20 -5.03 15.86
N ILE A 28 -5.06 -4.53 14.97
CA ILE A 28 -5.14 -3.10 14.66
C ILE A 28 -6.28 -2.49 15.49
N ILE A 29 -5.92 -1.68 16.48
CA ILE A 29 -6.85 -1.03 17.40
C ILE A 29 -6.95 0.48 17.12
N GLY A 30 -8.06 1.10 17.54
CA GLY A 30 -8.33 2.52 17.37
C GLY A 30 -9.82 2.84 17.35
N GLY A 31 -10.19 4.10 17.54
CA GLY A 31 -11.56 4.61 17.46
C GLY A 31 -12.16 4.60 16.06
N HIS A 32 -13.45 4.93 15.95
CA HIS A 32 -14.10 5.09 14.64
C HIS A 32 -13.46 6.27 13.90
N GLY A 33 -13.04 6.05 12.65
CA GLY A 33 -12.50 7.10 11.79
C GLY A 33 -10.98 7.28 11.92
N GLU A 34 -10.31 6.52 12.77
CA GLU A 34 -8.85 6.60 12.97
C GLU A 34 -8.03 5.82 11.93
N GLY A 35 -8.58 5.56 10.75
CA GLY A 35 -7.81 5.02 9.63
C GLY A 35 -7.51 3.52 9.64
N LYS A 36 -8.09 2.73 10.54
CA LYS A 36 -7.94 1.25 10.53
C LYS A 36 -8.27 0.63 9.16
N THR A 37 -9.44 0.95 8.60
CA THR A 37 -9.84 0.50 7.27
C THR A 37 -8.96 1.11 6.18
N THR A 38 -8.47 2.34 6.38
CA THR A 38 -7.60 3.04 5.43
C THR A 38 -6.26 2.33 5.26
N LEU A 39 -5.68 1.79 6.34
CA LEU A 39 -4.48 0.96 6.25
C LEU A 39 -4.70 -0.27 5.35
N GLY A 40 -5.81 -0.98 5.55
CA GLY A 40 -6.18 -2.12 4.70
C GLY A 40 -6.40 -1.73 3.23
N GLU A 41 -7.07 -0.61 2.98
CA GLU A 41 -7.26 -0.07 1.63
C GLU A 41 -5.94 0.31 0.95
N ALA A 42 -4.98 0.87 1.71
CA ALA A 42 -3.66 1.21 1.18
C ALA A 42 -2.90 -0.03 0.72
N ILE A 43 -2.92 -1.10 1.53
CA ILE A 43 -2.30 -2.40 1.19
C ILE A 43 -2.93 -2.99 -0.08
N ILE A 44 -4.28 -3.01 -0.15
CA ILE A 44 -5.01 -3.50 -1.33
C ILE A 44 -4.65 -2.68 -2.56
N TRP A 45 -4.63 -1.36 -2.44
CA TRP A 45 -4.31 -0.48 -3.55
C TRP A 45 -2.86 -0.67 -4.02
N CYS A 46 -1.90 -0.84 -3.12
CA CYS A 46 -0.52 -1.13 -3.48
C CYS A 46 -0.43 -2.42 -4.31
N LEU A 47 -1.02 -3.50 -3.80
CA LEU A 47 -1.01 -4.83 -4.40
C LEU A 47 -1.77 -4.93 -5.73
N LYS A 48 -2.92 -4.27 -5.84
CA LYS A 48 -3.88 -4.51 -6.93
C LYS A 48 -4.19 -3.27 -7.78
N GLY A 49 -3.87 -2.07 -7.31
CA GLY A 49 -4.17 -0.83 -8.01
C GLY A 49 -5.64 -0.41 -8.00
N CYS A 50 -6.48 -1.09 -7.23
CA CYS A 50 -7.91 -0.83 -7.09
C CYS A 50 -8.30 -0.57 -5.63
N ASP A 51 -9.55 -0.20 -5.39
CA ASP A 51 -10.09 -0.14 -4.02
C ASP A 51 -10.53 -1.52 -3.50
N THR A 52 -11.03 -1.57 -2.26
CA THR A 52 -11.54 -2.78 -1.61
C THR A 52 -12.68 -3.48 -2.35
N LYS A 53 -13.33 -2.81 -3.31
CA LYS A 53 -14.40 -3.37 -4.15
C LYS A 53 -13.91 -3.81 -5.53
N GLY A 54 -12.60 -3.70 -5.80
CA GLY A 54 -12.02 -4.01 -7.11
C GLY A 54 -12.18 -2.90 -8.14
N SER A 55 -12.68 -1.71 -7.76
CA SER A 55 -12.89 -0.62 -8.70
C SER A 55 -11.60 0.15 -8.99
N VAL A 56 -11.23 0.24 -10.27
CA VAL A 56 -10.10 1.05 -10.74
C VAL A 56 -10.52 2.47 -11.14
N LYS A 57 -11.78 2.65 -11.56
CA LYS A 57 -12.27 3.93 -12.09
C LYS A 57 -12.41 4.96 -10.97
N GLY A 58 -11.71 6.09 -11.11
CA GLY A 58 -11.73 7.17 -10.12
C GLY A 58 -11.06 6.83 -8.79
N VAL A 59 -10.32 5.71 -8.71
CA VAL A 59 -9.66 5.25 -7.48
C VAL A 59 -8.72 6.30 -6.92
N LYS A 60 -7.95 6.98 -7.78
CA LYS A 60 -7.04 8.07 -7.38
C LYS A 60 -7.75 9.19 -6.62
N LYS A 61 -8.89 9.66 -7.15
CA LYS A 61 -9.67 10.75 -6.55
C LYS A 61 -10.25 10.37 -5.18
N ARG A 62 -10.56 9.08 -4.97
CA ARG A 62 -11.10 8.58 -3.70
C ARG A 62 -10.02 8.28 -2.65
N LEU A 63 -8.85 7.82 -3.08
CA LEU A 63 -7.81 7.33 -2.17
C LEU A 63 -6.71 8.36 -1.89
N MET A 64 -6.43 9.28 -2.81
CA MET A 64 -5.45 10.34 -2.58
C MET A 64 -5.96 11.33 -1.54
N ASN A 65 -5.09 11.71 -0.60
CA ASN A 65 -5.39 12.79 0.34
C ASN A 65 -5.55 14.10 -0.45
N PRO A 66 -6.62 14.90 -0.23
CA PRO A 66 -6.89 16.11 -1.00
C PRO A 66 -5.82 17.21 -0.83
N ALA A 67 -5.03 17.17 0.24
CA ALA A 67 -3.92 18.10 0.49
C ALA A 67 -2.59 17.64 -0.15
N CYS A 68 -2.56 16.48 -0.80
CA CYS A 68 -1.35 15.90 -1.39
C CYS A 68 -1.45 15.89 -2.93
N LYS A 69 -0.31 16.09 -3.59
CA LYS A 69 -0.19 15.98 -5.06
C LYS A 69 0.18 14.56 -5.53
N GLU A 70 0.53 13.72 -4.57
CA GLU A 70 1.05 12.38 -4.78
C GLU A 70 0.59 11.47 -3.65
N MET A 71 0.38 10.20 -3.99
CA MET A 71 0.00 9.10 -3.13
C MET A 71 1.02 7.98 -3.33
N LYS A 72 1.59 7.48 -2.24
CA LYS A 72 2.62 6.45 -2.22
C LYS A 72 2.25 5.38 -1.21
N VAL A 73 2.35 4.12 -1.63
CA VAL A 73 2.29 2.98 -0.73
C VAL A 73 3.41 2.01 -1.11
N GLY A 74 4.23 1.65 -0.13
CA GLY A 74 5.22 0.58 -0.22
C GLY A 74 4.79 -0.58 0.67
N CYS A 75 4.97 -1.81 0.20
CA CYS A 75 4.70 -3.02 0.95
C CYS A 75 5.88 -3.98 0.78
N GLU A 76 6.40 -4.47 1.90
CA GLU A 76 7.48 -5.45 1.95
C GLU A 76 6.93 -6.80 2.38
N PHE A 77 7.27 -7.85 1.62
CA PHE A 77 6.75 -9.20 1.83
C PHE A 77 7.86 -10.23 1.89
N GLU A 78 7.70 -11.19 2.79
CA GLU A 78 8.41 -12.46 2.81
C GLU A 78 7.62 -13.46 1.95
N ILE A 79 8.25 -14.00 0.91
CA ILE A 79 7.65 -14.97 -0.01
C ILE A 79 8.56 -16.20 -0.07
N CYS A 80 7.96 -17.38 0.03
CA CYS A 80 8.67 -18.62 -0.25
C CYS A 80 8.68 -18.83 -1.77
N SER A 81 9.87 -18.89 -2.36
CA SER A 81 10.05 -19.11 -3.78
C SER A 81 9.66 -20.54 -4.17
N ALA A 82 9.60 -20.82 -5.47
CA ALA A 82 9.33 -22.18 -5.97
C ALA A 82 10.42 -23.19 -5.56
N THR A 83 11.63 -22.73 -5.22
CA THR A 83 12.75 -23.56 -4.74
C THR A 83 12.70 -23.80 -3.23
N GLY A 84 11.75 -23.19 -2.51
CA GLY A 84 11.64 -23.28 -1.05
C GLY A 84 12.46 -22.23 -0.29
N GLU A 85 13.15 -21.34 -1.00
CA GLU A 85 13.94 -20.27 -0.39
C GLU A 85 13.05 -19.09 0.01
N MET A 86 13.30 -18.53 1.18
CA MET A 86 12.59 -17.34 1.64
C MET A 86 13.24 -16.10 1.03
N GLU A 87 12.44 -15.31 0.32
CA GLU A 87 12.84 -14.06 -0.32
C GLU A 87 12.04 -12.89 0.24
N THR A 88 12.73 -11.77 0.42
CA THR A 88 12.07 -10.49 0.70
C THR A 88 11.86 -9.72 -0.60
N ARG A 89 10.63 -9.28 -0.83
CA ARG A 89 10.21 -8.55 -2.03
C ARG A 89 9.57 -7.23 -1.62
N TYR A 90 9.90 -6.17 -2.35
CA TYR A 90 9.36 -4.84 -2.09
C TYR A 90 8.53 -4.35 -3.28
N LEU A 91 7.23 -4.17 -3.03
CA LEU A 91 6.29 -3.60 -3.99
C LEU A 91 6.00 -2.16 -3.60
N PHE A 92 6.20 -1.24 -4.53
CA PHE A 92 5.93 0.17 -4.33
C PHE A 92 5.03 0.70 -5.43
N ARG A 93 3.91 1.30 -5.03
CA ARG A 93 2.98 1.97 -5.94
C ARG A 93 2.93 3.45 -5.64
N VAL A 94 3.14 4.23 -6.69
CA VAL A 94 3.07 5.69 -6.66
C VAL A 94 2.04 6.19 -7.66
N SER A 95 1.28 7.19 -7.27
CA SER A 95 0.36 7.87 -8.15
C SER A 95 0.41 9.37 -7.95
N THR A 96 0.50 10.08 -9.06
CA THR A 96 0.30 11.53 -9.13
C THR A 96 -1.04 11.81 -9.81
N ALA A 97 -1.35 13.09 -10.01
CA ALA A 97 -2.47 13.52 -10.85
C ALA A 97 -2.36 13.00 -12.30
N ARG A 98 -1.15 12.83 -12.84
CA ARG A 98 -0.91 12.54 -14.27
C ARG A 98 -0.61 11.07 -14.54
N SER A 99 0.01 10.37 -13.60
CA SER A 99 0.51 9.02 -13.81
C SER A 99 0.30 8.13 -12.60
N SER A 100 0.38 6.83 -12.83
CA SER A 100 0.62 5.84 -11.79
C SER A 100 1.77 4.97 -12.23
N SER A 101 2.51 4.43 -11.26
CA SER A 101 3.54 3.45 -11.55
C SER A 101 3.58 2.42 -10.43
N CYS A 102 3.86 1.19 -10.81
CA CYS A 102 4.06 0.07 -9.93
C CYS A 102 5.51 -0.39 -10.10
N ILE A 103 6.24 -0.51 -9.00
CA ILE A 103 7.67 -0.81 -8.97
C ILE A 103 7.84 -2.04 -8.07
N LEU A 104 8.49 -3.07 -8.59
CA LEU A 104 8.84 -4.28 -7.85
C LEU A 104 10.37 -4.36 -7.80
N ASP A 105 10.93 -4.37 -6.59
CA ASP A 105 12.38 -4.45 -6.35
C ASP A 105 13.19 -3.43 -7.18
N GLY A 106 12.70 -2.19 -7.23
CA GLY A 106 13.31 -1.09 -7.99
C GLY A 106 13.00 -1.09 -9.50
N THR A 107 12.38 -2.14 -10.04
CA THR A 107 12.02 -2.23 -11.46
C THR A 107 10.56 -1.84 -11.69
N LYS A 108 10.31 -0.91 -12.62
CA LYS A 108 8.94 -0.54 -13.00
C LYS A 108 8.25 -1.68 -13.77
N VAL A 109 7.11 -2.12 -13.27
CA VAL A 109 6.31 -3.23 -13.82
C VAL A 109 4.94 -2.81 -14.34
N SER A 110 4.46 -1.60 -13.98
CA SER A 110 3.22 -1.01 -14.50
C SER A 110 3.18 0.50 -14.36
#